data_AF-A0A2H5WPM7-F1
#
_entry.id   AF-A0A2H5WPM7-F1
#
_cell.length_a   1.000
_cell.length_b   1.000
_cell.length_c   1.000
_cell.angle_alpha   90.00
_cell.angle_beta   90.00
_cell.angle_gamma   90.00
#
_symmetry.space_group_name_H-M   'P 1'
#
loop_
_entity.id
_entity.type
_entity.pdbx_description
1 polymer ?
#
loop_
_entity_poly.entity_id
_entity_poly.type
_entity_poly.pdbx_seq_one_letter_code
_entity_poly.pdbx_strand_id
1 'polypeptide(L)'
;MRRGWRHFWALTLALGGTLTTASPQGWSLRVRGNVLEIFYQNGTSAPQYAALHLDSSYFRMNYGPGSSWGTSVILMPAFWSGGRYYQGAPVSWSHRIEGSDLVLLLAGTLASLQVNLQVRLLPPRPNALVAFVSASVSGSVPIDNRPGEAFKPVMLSSMHVSSTLWDAQFAYADCARYAIPSSGWIANPPVTGRMFGLQGGSSAWQSNTPTVEILLPYPLPITGWVTYSTNPNDDNVGFWAASSQLMTAWSYSVRVAPDRAYRLSGQITLEHWQGSPAGQPIRVEVYPAGSPNLLRVETVALQADGRYFLYQVPAGVYDVALQGTHWLRKVVRSVSVNDCLMNLNATLINGDVNGDNRIDDADLLRVLFVFGRTGSSLPEDLNGDGRVDDADLLIVLFRFGHSGE
;
A
#
# COMPACT_ATOMS: atom_id res chain seq x y z
N MET A 1 38.17 28.22 64.07
CA MET A 1 37.15 29.06 64.75
C MET A 1 36.39 29.87 63.71
N ARG A 2 35.05 29.75 63.71
CA ARG A 2 33.99 30.72 63.30
C ARG A 2 34.18 31.46 61.95
N ARG A 3 33.41 31.09 60.92
CA ARG A 3 32.00 31.48 60.58
C ARG A 3 31.95 32.69 59.64
N GLY A 4 31.24 32.55 58.52
CA GLY A 4 30.90 33.66 57.64
C GLY A 4 30.08 33.24 56.41
N TRP A 5 28.92 32.63 56.62
CA TRP A 5 27.89 32.46 55.60
C TRP A 5 27.46 33.82 55.04
N ARG A 6 27.36 33.95 53.71
CA ARG A 6 26.60 35.01 53.05
C ARG A 6 25.64 34.40 52.03
N HIS A 7 24.37 34.72 52.26
CA HIS A 7 23.19 34.34 51.50
C HIS A 7 23.24 34.84 50.06
N PHE A 8 23.05 33.93 49.10
CA PHE A 8 22.60 34.30 47.76
C PHE A 8 21.07 34.23 47.73
N TRP A 9 20.47 35.37 47.40
CA TRP A 9 19.04 35.51 47.18
C TRP A 9 18.63 34.76 45.91
N ALA A 10 17.68 33.84 46.05
CA ALA A 10 17.00 33.21 44.92
C ALA A 10 16.08 34.25 44.27
N LEU A 11 16.42 34.66 43.05
CA LEU A 11 15.52 35.46 42.20
C LEU A 11 14.60 34.47 41.46
N THR A 12 13.43 34.21 42.02
CA THR A 12 12.39 33.41 41.37
C THR A 12 11.75 34.23 40.26
N LEU A 13 12.25 34.13 39.03
CA LEU A 13 11.58 34.63 37.84
C LEU A 13 10.41 33.71 37.51
N ALA A 14 9.20 34.16 37.84
CA ALA A 14 7.95 33.56 37.41
C ALA A 14 7.78 33.74 35.89
N LEU A 15 8.22 32.75 35.11
CA LEU A 15 7.80 32.59 33.72
C LEU A 15 6.40 31.97 33.69
N GLY A 16 5.39 32.83 33.85
CA GLY A 16 4.00 32.52 33.51
C GLY A 16 3.84 32.46 32.00
N GLY A 17 4.36 31.41 31.38
CA GLY A 17 4.04 31.02 30.02
C GLY A 17 2.95 29.95 30.06
N THR A 18 1.73 30.30 29.70
CA THR A 18 0.72 29.30 29.32
C THR A 18 1.25 28.58 28.09
N LEU A 19 1.88 27.43 28.29
CA LEU A 19 2.04 26.43 27.25
C LEU A 19 0.62 26.01 26.84
N THR A 20 0.09 26.64 25.79
CA THR A 20 -0.98 26.03 25.01
C THR A 20 -0.37 24.80 24.37
N THR A 21 -0.45 23.66 25.07
CA THR A 21 -0.25 22.38 24.43
C THR A 21 -1.31 22.30 23.33
N ALA A 22 -0.90 22.40 22.07
CA ALA A 22 -1.78 22.03 20.98
C ALA A 22 -2.24 20.60 21.29
N SER A 23 -3.55 20.42 21.51
CA SER A 23 -4.10 19.08 21.68
C SER A 23 -3.67 18.23 20.48
N PRO A 24 -3.21 16.99 20.69
CA PRO A 24 -2.73 16.16 19.60
C PRO A 24 -3.82 16.02 18.52
N GLN A 25 -3.45 16.24 17.25
CA GLN A 25 -4.32 15.93 16.12
C GLN A 25 -4.72 14.45 16.22
N GLY A 26 -6.01 14.16 16.08
CA GLY A 26 -6.52 12.81 16.30
C GLY A 26 -7.78 12.53 15.51
N TRP A 27 -8.17 11.26 15.55
CA TRP A 27 -9.40 10.77 14.97
C TRP A 27 -10.60 11.12 15.83
N SER A 28 -11.71 11.48 15.21
CA SER A 28 -13.01 11.54 15.86
C SER A 28 -14.07 10.89 14.98
N LEU A 29 -15.08 10.31 15.62
CA LEU A 29 -16.13 9.55 14.96
C LEU A 29 -17.49 10.08 15.39
N ARG A 30 -18.43 10.13 14.44
CA ARG A 30 -19.81 10.53 14.70
C ARG A 30 -20.77 9.61 13.96
N VAL A 31 -21.80 9.13 14.64
CA VAL A 31 -22.88 8.38 13.99
C VAL A 31 -24.00 9.36 13.63
N ARG A 32 -24.45 9.31 12.37
CA ARG A 32 -25.60 10.05 11.86
C ARG A 32 -26.51 9.10 11.08
N GLY A 33 -27.63 8.70 11.69
CA GLY A 33 -28.48 7.65 11.14
C GLY A 33 -27.69 6.33 11.02
N ASN A 34 -27.62 5.78 9.81
CA ASN A 34 -26.86 4.55 9.52
C ASN A 34 -25.42 4.82 9.05
N VAL A 35 -24.92 6.06 9.13
CA VAL A 35 -23.57 6.40 8.65
C VAL A 35 -22.66 6.70 9.83
N LEU A 36 -21.52 6.01 9.89
CA LEU A 36 -20.39 6.35 10.74
C LEU A 36 -19.48 7.31 9.97
N GLU A 37 -19.50 8.57 10.36
CA GLU A 37 -18.66 9.63 9.83
C GLU A 37 -17.32 9.66 10.58
N ILE A 38 -16.21 9.77 9.84
CA ILE A 38 -14.85 9.69 10.38
C ILE A 38 -14.08 10.96 10.02
N PHE A 39 -13.56 11.64 11.04
CA PHE A 39 -12.89 12.92 10.93
C PHE A 39 -11.46 12.83 11.49
N TYR A 40 -10.59 13.73 11.03
CA TYR A 40 -9.23 13.87 11.54
C TYR A 40 -8.90 15.36 11.72
N GLN A 41 -8.13 15.70 12.76
CA GLN A 41 -7.82 17.04 13.30
C GLN A 41 -8.72 17.47 14.48
N ASN A 42 -8.29 18.52 15.18
CA ASN A 42 -8.95 19.05 16.38
C ASN A 42 -9.91 20.20 16.05
N GLY A 43 -10.97 20.34 16.85
CA GLY A 43 -11.93 21.45 16.79
C GLY A 43 -13.25 21.11 16.07
N THR A 44 -14.19 22.05 16.10
CA THR A 44 -15.55 21.92 15.54
C THR A 44 -15.61 21.89 14.01
N SER A 45 -14.46 22.04 13.33
CA SER A 45 -14.33 22.08 11.88
C SER A 45 -13.40 20.98 11.33
N ALA A 46 -13.22 19.88 12.07
CA ALA A 46 -12.41 18.76 11.59
C ALA A 46 -12.94 18.25 10.24
N PRO A 47 -12.10 18.12 9.20
CA PRO A 47 -12.53 17.59 7.92
C PRO A 47 -12.89 16.11 8.01
N GLN A 48 -13.95 15.73 7.31
CA GLN A 48 -14.37 14.34 7.19
C GLN A 48 -13.55 13.65 6.11
N TYR A 49 -12.96 12.50 6.45
CA TYR A 49 -12.09 11.74 5.55
C TYR A 49 -12.72 10.43 5.09
N ALA A 50 -13.65 9.88 5.87
CA ALA A 50 -14.33 8.64 5.51
C ALA A 50 -15.77 8.60 6.05
N ALA A 51 -16.57 7.74 5.42
CA ALA A 51 -17.94 7.45 5.80
C ALA A 51 -18.20 5.96 5.60
N LEU A 52 -18.64 5.27 6.64
CA LEU A 52 -19.06 3.87 6.59
C LEU A 52 -20.58 3.78 6.72
N HIS A 53 -21.24 3.23 5.71
CA HIS A 53 -22.66 2.90 5.76
C HIS A 53 -22.85 1.58 6.52
N LEU A 54 -23.40 1.66 7.73
CA LEU A 54 -23.52 0.55 8.68
C LEU A 54 -24.57 -0.50 8.27
N ASP A 55 -25.46 -0.18 7.34
CA ASP A 55 -26.51 -1.07 6.83
C ASP A 55 -26.07 -1.90 5.60
N SER A 56 -25.00 -1.49 4.94
CA SER A 56 -24.57 -2.06 3.66
C SER A 56 -23.07 -2.37 3.59
N SER A 57 -22.27 -1.88 4.55
CA SER A 57 -20.79 -1.97 4.59
C SER A 57 -20.07 -1.20 3.48
N TYR A 58 -20.75 -0.27 2.83
CA TYR A 58 -20.13 0.61 1.84
C TYR A 58 -19.27 1.63 2.56
N PHE A 59 -18.00 1.69 2.17
CA PHE A 59 -17.01 2.55 2.79
C PHE A 59 -16.47 3.53 1.77
N ARG A 60 -16.79 4.81 1.97
CA ARG A 60 -16.30 5.91 1.14
C ARG A 60 -15.14 6.59 1.86
N MET A 61 -14.10 6.90 1.10
CA MET A 61 -12.88 7.57 1.57
C MET A 61 -12.57 8.72 0.63
N ASN A 62 -12.03 9.81 1.16
CA ASN A 62 -11.58 10.96 0.38
C ASN A 62 -10.14 11.36 0.79
N TYR A 63 -9.46 12.16 -0.02
CA TYR A 63 -8.06 12.53 0.19
C TYR A 63 -7.86 13.86 0.93
N GLY A 64 -8.93 14.42 1.52
CA GLY A 64 -8.90 15.63 2.33
C GLY A 64 -9.87 16.73 1.89
N PRO A 65 -9.75 17.91 2.53
CA PRO A 65 -10.62 19.05 2.25
C PRO A 65 -10.60 19.40 0.75
N GLY A 66 -11.77 19.46 0.12
CA GLY A 66 -11.91 19.76 -1.31
C GLY A 66 -11.96 18.54 -2.23
N SER A 67 -11.76 17.32 -1.70
CA SER A 67 -12.15 16.08 -2.37
C SER A 67 -13.65 15.86 -2.22
N SER A 68 -14.27 15.32 -3.26
CA SER A 68 -15.61 14.75 -3.14
C SER A 68 -15.58 13.30 -2.64
N TRP A 69 -16.71 12.60 -2.69
CA TRP A 69 -16.85 11.23 -2.16
C TRP A 69 -16.66 10.13 -3.19
N GLY A 70 -17.22 10.29 -4.39
CA GLY A 70 -17.10 9.34 -5.50
C GLY A 70 -17.29 7.87 -5.13
N THR A 71 -16.30 7.07 -5.55
CA THR A 71 -16.27 5.60 -5.47
C THR A 71 -16.28 5.08 -4.03
N SER A 72 -17.13 4.07 -3.78
CA SER A 72 -17.17 3.31 -2.54
C SER A 72 -16.33 2.03 -2.65
N VAL A 73 -15.71 1.62 -1.55
CA VAL A 73 -15.20 0.26 -1.35
C VAL A 73 -16.29 -0.54 -0.63
N ILE A 74 -16.71 -1.66 -1.22
CA ILE A 74 -17.60 -2.61 -0.55
C ILE A 74 -16.71 -3.51 0.32
N LEU A 75 -16.82 -3.38 1.65
CA LEU A 75 -15.95 -4.10 2.58
C LEU A 75 -16.36 -5.55 2.81
N MET A 76 -17.67 -5.83 2.87
CA MET A 76 -18.16 -7.20 2.92
C MET A 76 -17.91 -7.90 1.57
N PRO A 77 -17.60 -9.21 1.57
CA PRO A 77 -17.45 -9.93 0.32
C PRO A 77 -18.76 -9.93 -0.47
N ALA A 78 -18.66 -10.11 -1.79
CA ALA A 78 -19.81 -10.38 -2.63
C ALA A 78 -19.63 -11.71 -3.36
N PHE A 79 -20.68 -12.49 -3.55
CA PHE A 79 -20.57 -13.81 -4.16
C PHE A 79 -21.89 -14.31 -4.75
N TRP A 80 -21.78 -15.28 -5.65
CA TRP A 80 -22.90 -16.03 -6.18
C TRP A 80 -23.01 -17.39 -5.50
N SER A 81 -24.22 -17.71 -5.05
CA SER A 81 -24.55 -18.99 -4.41
C SER A 81 -25.97 -19.40 -4.79
N GLY A 82 -26.12 -20.56 -5.41
CA GLY A 82 -27.43 -21.09 -5.81
C GLY A 82 -28.15 -20.19 -6.81
N GLY A 83 -27.42 -19.50 -7.70
CA GLY A 83 -27.97 -18.56 -8.67
C GLY A 83 -28.40 -17.22 -8.08
N ARG A 84 -28.18 -16.97 -6.78
CA ARG A 84 -28.45 -15.69 -6.12
C ARG A 84 -27.16 -14.93 -5.87
N TYR A 85 -27.18 -13.64 -6.15
CA TYR A 85 -26.10 -12.72 -5.81
C TYR A 85 -26.27 -12.16 -4.41
N TYR A 86 -25.19 -12.18 -3.63
CA TYR A 86 -25.09 -11.62 -2.29
C TYR A 86 -24.03 -10.52 -2.30
N GLN A 87 -24.40 -9.33 -1.83
CA GLN A 87 -23.51 -8.17 -1.76
C GLN A 87 -23.99 -7.22 -0.66
N GLY A 88 -23.03 -6.72 0.12
CA GLY A 88 -23.30 -5.82 1.23
C GLY A 88 -24.07 -6.49 2.36
N ALA A 89 -23.86 -6.01 3.58
CA ALA A 89 -24.62 -6.44 4.75
C ALA A 89 -24.53 -5.38 5.84
N PRO A 90 -25.50 -5.35 6.77
CA PRO A 90 -25.35 -4.61 8.00
C PRO A 90 -24.13 -5.09 8.79
N VAL A 91 -23.42 -4.15 9.39
CA VAL A 91 -22.25 -4.42 10.23
C VAL A 91 -22.42 -3.79 11.60
N SER A 92 -22.12 -4.56 12.64
CA SER A 92 -21.77 -4.00 13.94
C SER A 92 -20.35 -3.47 13.87
N TRP A 93 -20.03 -2.48 14.71
CA TRP A 93 -18.71 -1.88 14.72
C TRP A 93 -18.25 -1.54 16.13
N SER A 94 -16.94 -1.59 16.34
CA SER A 94 -16.24 -0.94 17.44
C SER A 94 -14.96 -0.32 16.90
N HIS A 95 -14.27 0.49 17.71
CA HIS A 95 -13.01 1.09 17.30
C HIS A 95 -12.01 1.14 18.44
N ARG A 96 -10.75 1.31 18.07
CA ARG A 96 -9.65 1.65 18.98
C ARG A 96 -8.65 2.52 18.24
N ILE A 97 -7.86 3.27 19.01
CA ILE A 97 -6.72 4.03 18.50
C ILE A 97 -5.45 3.25 18.85
N GLU A 98 -4.63 2.95 17.84
CA GLU A 98 -3.34 2.30 18.02
C GLU A 98 -2.23 3.23 17.53
N GLY A 99 -1.49 3.83 18.47
CA GLY A 99 -0.58 4.93 18.13
C GLY A 99 -1.37 6.11 17.56
N SER A 100 -1.15 6.44 16.28
CA SER A 100 -1.88 7.49 15.55
C SER A 100 -2.94 6.93 14.59
N ASP A 101 -3.08 5.62 14.49
CA ASP A 101 -4.00 4.96 13.56
C ASP A 101 -5.38 4.79 14.20
N LEU A 102 -6.43 4.91 13.39
CA LEU A 102 -7.77 4.48 13.75
C LEU A 102 -7.98 3.04 13.26
N VAL A 103 -8.33 2.14 14.18
CA VAL A 103 -8.67 0.76 13.84
C VAL A 103 -10.15 0.52 14.11
N LEU A 104 -10.91 0.30 13.04
CA LEU A 104 -12.29 -0.16 13.09
C LEU A 104 -12.32 -1.69 13.09
N LEU A 105 -13.13 -2.26 13.96
CA LEU A 105 -13.49 -3.67 13.98
C LEU A 105 -14.94 -3.78 13.55
N LEU A 106 -15.22 -4.50 12.46
CA LEU A 106 -16.56 -4.69 11.93
C LEU A 106 -16.92 -6.17 11.96
N ALA A 107 -18.18 -6.48 12.24
CA ALA A 107 -18.70 -7.84 12.14
C ALA A 107 -20.08 -7.83 11.49
N GLY A 108 -20.33 -8.76 10.57
CA GLY A 108 -21.59 -8.88 9.84
C GLY A 108 -21.89 -10.32 9.47
N THR A 109 -23.13 -10.57 9.08
CA THR A 109 -23.57 -11.86 8.53
C THR A 109 -24.07 -11.65 7.11
N LEU A 110 -23.60 -12.47 6.17
CA LEU A 110 -24.05 -12.47 4.78
C LEU A 110 -24.34 -13.92 4.35
N ALA A 111 -25.59 -14.21 4.04
CA ALA A 111 -26.08 -15.58 3.94
C ALA A 111 -25.78 -16.38 5.23
N SER A 112 -25.06 -17.49 5.12
CA SER A 112 -24.62 -18.34 6.23
C SER A 112 -23.19 -18.01 6.71
N LEU A 113 -22.56 -16.97 6.17
CA LEU A 113 -21.19 -16.58 6.50
C LEU A 113 -21.17 -15.53 7.60
N GLN A 114 -20.38 -15.75 8.64
CA GLN A 114 -20.00 -14.72 9.60
C GLN A 114 -18.68 -14.09 9.14
N VAL A 115 -18.69 -12.77 8.95
CA VAL A 115 -17.54 -12.02 8.44
C VAL A 115 -17.06 -11.07 9.53
N ASN A 116 -15.76 -11.12 9.83
CA ASN A 116 -15.09 -10.16 10.70
C ASN A 116 -14.05 -9.40 9.88
N LEU A 117 -14.09 -8.08 9.96
CA LEU A 117 -13.21 -7.16 9.25
C LEU A 117 -12.45 -6.27 10.23
N GLN A 118 -11.21 -5.96 9.89
CA GLN A 118 -10.47 -4.86 10.51
C GLN A 118 -10.11 -3.84 9.43
N VAL A 119 -10.43 -2.57 9.67
CA VAL A 119 -10.03 -1.45 8.81
C VAL A 119 -9.13 -0.52 9.62
N ARG A 120 -7.84 -0.46 9.27
CA ARG A 120 -6.85 0.45 9.87
C ARG A 120 -6.64 1.65 8.97
N LEU A 121 -7.05 2.82 9.40
CA LEU A 121 -6.80 4.10 8.73
C LEU A 121 -5.53 4.74 9.30
N LEU A 122 -4.60 5.09 8.41
CA LEU A 122 -3.44 5.91 8.76
C LEU A 122 -3.83 7.39 8.80
N PRO A 123 -3.16 8.22 9.63
CA PRO A 123 -3.29 9.67 9.55
C PRO A 123 -3.23 10.18 8.10
N PRO A 124 -4.13 11.09 7.70
CA PRO A 124 -4.10 11.69 6.37
C PRO A 124 -2.75 12.32 6.06
N ARG A 125 -2.29 12.13 4.82
CA ARG A 125 -1.14 12.83 4.25
C ARG A 125 -1.66 13.89 3.26
N PRO A 126 -0.84 14.88 2.86
CA PRO A 126 -1.24 15.81 1.80
C PRO A 126 -1.74 15.04 0.57
N ASN A 127 -2.99 15.30 0.17
CA ASN A 127 -3.65 14.68 -0.98
C ASN A 127 -3.69 13.15 -0.96
N ALA A 128 -3.68 12.51 0.22
CA ALA A 128 -3.82 11.06 0.31
C ALA A 128 -4.40 10.59 1.64
N LEU A 129 -5.24 9.57 1.57
CA LEU A 129 -5.65 8.75 2.71
C LEU A 129 -5.41 7.28 2.38
N VAL A 130 -4.91 6.53 3.35
CA VAL A 130 -4.59 5.10 3.20
C VAL A 130 -5.28 4.30 4.30
N ALA A 131 -5.87 3.18 3.90
CA ALA A 131 -6.41 2.18 4.82
C ALA A 131 -5.80 0.80 4.53
N PHE A 132 -5.70 -0.03 5.56
CA PHE A 132 -5.44 -1.47 5.44
C PHE A 132 -6.66 -2.24 5.91
N VAL A 133 -7.12 -3.17 5.09
CA VAL A 133 -8.27 -4.02 5.40
C VAL A 133 -7.79 -5.47 5.53
N SER A 134 -8.25 -6.14 6.58
CA SER A 134 -8.17 -7.60 6.68
C SER A 134 -9.54 -8.18 7.01
N ALA A 135 -9.80 -9.37 6.49
CA ALA A 135 -11.06 -10.08 6.67
C ALA A 135 -10.79 -11.52 7.10
N SER A 136 -11.70 -12.05 7.91
CA SER A 136 -11.82 -13.48 8.20
C SER A 136 -13.28 -13.90 8.13
N VAL A 137 -13.53 -15.10 7.62
CA VAL A 137 -14.86 -15.65 7.39
C VAL A 137 -14.95 -17.02 8.04
N SER A 138 -16.04 -17.23 8.77
CA SER A 138 -16.47 -18.56 9.23
C SER A 138 -17.84 -18.90 8.66
N GLY A 139 -18.19 -20.19 8.74
CA GLY A 139 -19.37 -20.74 8.08
C GLY A 139 -19.05 -21.33 6.72
N SER A 140 -20.09 -21.72 5.98
CA SER A 140 -19.95 -22.30 4.65
C SER A 140 -21.15 -21.94 3.78
N VAL A 141 -20.91 -21.76 2.50
CA VAL A 141 -21.92 -21.52 1.48
C VAL A 141 -21.40 -22.13 0.17
N PRO A 142 -22.25 -22.78 -0.65
CA PRO A 142 -21.82 -23.21 -1.97
C PRO A 142 -21.48 -21.99 -2.83
N ILE A 143 -20.35 -22.03 -3.52
CA ILE A 143 -19.95 -20.98 -4.46
C ILE A 143 -20.28 -21.45 -5.87
N ASP A 144 -21.02 -20.64 -6.61
CA ASP A 144 -21.39 -20.95 -7.99
C ASP A 144 -20.15 -20.97 -8.90
N ASN A 145 -20.15 -21.86 -9.90
CA ASN A 145 -19.09 -21.89 -10.90
C ASN A 145 -19.23 -20.72 -11.89
N ARG A 146 -18.71 -19.55 -11.49
CA ARG A 146 -18.71 -18.31 -12.28
C ARG A 146 -17.31 -17.70 -12.33
N PRO A 147 -16.44 -18.15 -13.25
CA PRO A 147 -15.07 -17.64 -13.34
C PRO A 147 -15.04 -16.11 -13.44
N GLY A 148 -14.22 -15.46 -12.60
CA GLY A 148 -14.08 -14.01 -12.57
C GLY A 148 -15.13 -13.26 -11.75
N GLU A 149 -16.18 -13.91 -11.24
CA GLU A 149 -17.19 -13.23 -10.41
C GLU A 149 -17.82 -14.06 -9.29
N ALA A 150 -17.43 -15.33 -9.16
CA ALA A 150 -18.00 -16.27 -8.17
C ALA A 150 -17.89 -15.77 -6.73
N PHE A 151 -16.70 -15.33 -6.31
CA PHE A 151 -16.45 -14.71 -5.01
C PHE A 151 -15.57 -13.48 -5.18
N LYS A 152 -15.93 -12.37 -4.53
CA LYS A 152 -15.27 -11.06 -4.62
C LYS A 152 -14.82 -10.66 -3.21
N PRO A 153 -13.53 -10.81 -2.85
CA PRO A 153 -13.02 -10.37 -1.55
C PRO A 153 -13.10 -8.85 -1.36
N VAL A 154 -13.09 -8.09 -2.45
CA VAL A 154 -13.21 -6.62 -2.45
C VAL A 154 -13.76 -6.16 -3.80
N MET A 155 -14.66 -5.19 -3.76
CA MET A 155 -15.28 -4.58 -4.94
C MET A 155 -15.37 -3.06 -4.77
N LEU A 156 -15.07 -2.34 -5.85
CA LEU A 156 -15.33 -0.91 -5.98
C LEU A 156 -16.70 -0.72 -6.64
N SER A 157 -17.46 0.23 -6.10
CA SER A 157 -18.79 0.63 -6.58
C SER A 157 -18.76 2.12 -6.88
N SER A 158 -19.08 2.49 -8.12
CA SER A 158 -18.99 3.87 -8.60
C SER A 158 -20.04 4.16 -9.67
N MET A 159 -20.05 5.39 -10.19
CA MET A 159 -20.98 5.84 -11.22
C MET A 159 -20.24 6.30 -12.48
N HIS A 160 -20.73 5.89 -13.65
CA HIS A 160 -20.35 6.42 -14.95
C HIS A 160 -21.54 6.29 -15.92
N VAL A 161 -22.24 7.41 -16.12
CA VAL A 161 -23.41 7.50 -17.00
C VAL A 161 -23.02 7.95 -18.42
N SER A 162 -22.01 8.83 -18.54
CA SER A 162 -21.51 9.32 -19.82
C SER A 162 -20.09 9.86 -19.67
N SER A 163 -19.47 10.31 -20.78
CA SER A 163 -18.13 10.92 -20.77
C SER A 163 -18.03 12.20 -19.93
N THR A 164 -19.15 12.83 -19.57
CA THR A 164 -19.18 14.07 -18.77
C THR A 164 -19.88 13.91 -17.42
N LEU A 165 -20.58 12.80 -17.18
CA LEU A 165 -21.31 12.52 -15.95
C LEU A 165 -20.80 11.22 -15.35
N TRP A 166 -19.87 11.35 -14.40
CA TRP A 166 -19.20 10.21 -13.78
C TRP A 166 -18.56 10.59 -12.43
N ASP A 167 -18.41 9.58 -11.58
CA ASP A 167 -17.51 9.55 -10.42
C ASP A 167 -16.19 8.84 -10.75
N ALA A 168 -16.23 7.84 -11.63
CA ALA A 168 -15.04 7.16 -12.15
C ALA A 168 -14.91 7.37 -13.66
N GLN A 169 -13.78 7.91 -14.11
CA GLN A 169 -13.50 8.16 -15.52
C GLN A 169 -12.97 6.91 -16.24
N PHE A 170 -12.13 6.11 -15.56
CA PHE A 170 -11.50 4.91 -16.11
C PHE A 170 -11.33 3.85 -15.04
N ALA A 171 -11.32 2.59 -15.46
CA ALA A 171 -10.84 1.49 -14.63
C ALA A 171 -9.41 1.11 -15.05
N TYR A 172 -8.66 0.50 -14.14
CA TYR A 172 -7.33 -0.02 -14.46
C TYR A 172 -6.95 -1.18 -13.54
N ALA A 173 -6.14 -2.10 -14.08
CA ALA A 173 -5.59 -3.24 -13.37
C ALA A 173 -4.11 -3.39 -13.76
N ASP A 174 -3.24 -3.33 -12.75
CA ASP A 174 -1.81 -3.10 -12.89
C ASP A 174 -1.53 -1.98 -13.90
N CYS A 175 -1.03 -2.34 -15.08
CA CYS A 175 -0.63 -1.40 -16.13
C CYS A 175 -1.67 -1.26 -17.24
N ALA A 176 -2.71 -2.10 -17.24
CA ALA A 176 -3.77 -2.04 -18.22
C ALA A 176 -4.82 -1.01 -17.80
N ARG A 177 -5.21 -0.13 -18.73
CA ARG A 177 -6.27 0.87 -18.56
C ARG A 177 -7.47 0.51 -19.43
N TYR A 178 -8.66 0.66 -18.88
CA TYR A 178 -9.92 0.30 -19.51
C TYR A 178 -10.86 1.51 -19.55
N ALA A 179 -11.45 1.76 -20.72
CA ALA A 179 -12.61 2.64 -20.81
C ALA A 179 -13.80 1.97 -20.11
N ILE A 180 -14.64 2.77 -19.45
CA ILE A 180 -15.86 2.27 -18.82
C ILE A 180 -16.97 2.31 -19.89
N PRO A 181 -17.52 1.16 -20.31
CA PRO A 181 -18.58 1.13 -21.32
C PRO A 181 -19.91 1.64 -20.74
N SER A 182 -20.90 1.87 -21.60
CA SER A 182 -22.27 2.21 -21.15
C SER A 182 -23.00 1.04 -20.48
N SER A 183 -22.60 -0.20 -20.80
CA SER A 183 -23.05 -1.43 -20.17
C SER A 183 -22.11 -2.59 -20.51
N GLY A 184 -22.13 -3.65 -19.72
CA GLY A 184 -21.36 -4.87 -19.96
C GLY A 184 -20.00 -4.89 -19.28
N TRP A 185 -19.11 -5.77 -19.76
CA TRP A 185 -17.81 -6.02 -19.15
C TRP A 185 -16.80 -4.87 -19.37
N ILE A 186 -16.02 -4.57 -18.34
CA ILE A 186 -14.92 -3.59 -18.37
C ILE A 186 -13.61 -4.27 -18.83
N ALA A 187 -13.24 -5.38 -18.20
CA ALA A 187 -12.03 -6.15 -18.51
C ALA A 187 -12.40 -7.64 -18.64
N ASN A 188 -12.63 -8.09 -19.88
CA ASN A 188 -13.03 -9.46 -20.19
C ASN A 188 -12.22 -10.00 -21.39
N PRO A 189 -11.49 -11.13 -21.24
CA PRO A 189 -11.38 -11.96 -20.03
C PRO A 189 -10.73 -11.21 -18.84
N PRO A 190 -10.97 -11.65 -17.58
CA PRO A 190 -10.33 -11.05 -16.41
C PRO A 190 -8.81 -11.04 -16.52
N VAL A 191 -8.17 -9.98 -16.02
CA VAL A 191 -6.71 -9.88 -15.98
C VAL A 191 -6.17 -10.23 -14.61
N THR A 192 -5.08 -10.97 -14.53
CA THR A 192 -4.46 -11.31 -13.25
C THR A 192 -3.50 -10.19 -12.83
N GLY A 193 -3.68 -9.63 -11.64
CA GLY A 193 -2.86 -8.53 -11.15
C GLY A 193 -3.02 -8.29 -9.65
N ARG A 194 -2.20 -7.38 -9.11
CA ARG A 194 -2.24 -7.03 -7.67
C ARG A 194 -2.87 -5.68 -7.41
N MET A 195 -2.67 -4.72 -8.31
CA MET A 195 -3.17 -3.36 -8.18
C MET A 195 -4.37 -3.19 -9.09
N PHE A 196 -5.44 -2.56 -8.60
CA PHE A 196 -6.54 -2.14 -9.46
C PHE A 196 -7.27 -0.95 -8.86
N GLY A 197 -7.96 -0.18 -9.70
CA GLY A 197 -8.65 1.00 -9.20
C GLY A 197 -9.64 1.59 -10.19
N LEU A 198 -10.42 2.54 -9.67
CA LEU A 198 -11.26 3.43 -10.44
C LEU A 198 -10.69 4.84 -10.32
N GLN A 199 -10.27 5.38 -11.46
CA GLN A 199 -9.69 6.72 -11.56
C GLN A 199 -10.79 7.77 -11.49
N GLY A 200 -10.68 8.68 -10.52
CA GLY A 200 -11.59 9.82 -10.37
C GLY A 200 -11.15 11.01 -11.22
N GLY A 201 -11.42 12.22 -10.72
CA GLY A 201 -11.14 13.49 -11.40
C GLY A 201 -12.33 14.45 -11.33
N SER A 202 -12.41 15.38 -12.28
CA SER A 202 -13.51 16.35 -12.35
C SER A 202 -14.37 16.11 -13.59
N SER A 203 -15.68 16.03 -13.37
CA SER A 203 -16.71 15.88 -14.39
C SER A 203 -17.77 16.99 -14.25
N ALA A 204 -18.78 17.02 -15.12
CA ALA A 204 -19.91 17.94 -14.98
C ALA A 204 -20.81 17.58 -13.78
N TRP A 205 -20.70 16.36 -13.26
CA TRP A 205 -21.43 15.90 -12.08
C TRP A 205 -20.78 16.35 -10.77
N GLN A 206 -19.46 16.15 -10.67
CA GLN A 206 -18.72 16.40 -9.44
C GLN A 206 -17.26 16.74 -9.75
N SER A 207 -16.70 17.67 -8.98
CA SER A 207 -15.28 18.02 -9.05
C SER A 207 -14.46 17.24 -8.03
N ASN A 208 -13.18 17.03 -8.34
CA ASN A 208 -12.19 16.49 -7.41
C ASN A 208 -12.59 15.12 -6.81
N THR A 209 -13.18 14.27 -7.64
CA THR A 209 -13.54 12.92 -7.25
C THR A 209 -12.30 12.07 -7.03
N PRO A 210 -12.19 11.36 -5.89
CA PRO A 210 -10.99 10.60 -5.56
C PRO A 210 -10.79 9.43 -6.52
N THR A 211 -9.54 9.22 -6.91
CA THR A 211 -9.08 7.94 -7.43
C THR A 211 -8.98 6.95 -6.27
N VAL A 212 -9.65 5.80 -6.38
CA VAL A 212 -9.66 4.75 -5.35
C VAL A 212 -8.91 3.52 -5.85
N GLU A 213 -7.87 3.13 -5.12
CA GLU A 213 -6.92 2.08 -5.49
C GLU A 213 -6.87 0.98 -4.45
N ILE A 214 -6.98 -0.26 -4.93
CA ILE A 214 -6.74 -1.47 -4.15
C ILE A 214 -5.37 -2.05 -4.50
N LEU A 215 -4.60 -2.43 -3.48
CA LEU A 215 -3.41 -3.26 -3.65
C LEU A 215 -3.55 -4.57 -2.85
N LEU A 216 -3.51 -5.67 -3.57
CA LEU A 216 -3.61 -7.04 -3.05
C LEU A 216 -2.22 -7.58 -2.64
N PRO A 217 -2.16 -8.47 -1.63
CA PRO A 217 -0.91 -9.13 -1.24
C PRO A 217 -0.42 -10.10 -2.33
N TYR A 218 -1.36 -10.75 -3.05
CA TYR A 218 -1.08 -11.70 -4.12
C TYR A 218 -1.93 -11.39 -5.35
N PRO A 219 -1.50 -11.78 -6.56
CA PRO A 219 -2.28 -11.54 -7.77
C PRO A 219 -3.61 -12.31 -7.72
N LEU A 220 -4.69 -11.63 -8.10
CA LEU A 220 -6.01 -12.23 -8.32
C LEU A 220 -6.53 -11.83 -9.72
N PRO A 221 -7.45 -12.61 -10.31
CA PRO A 221 -8.25 -12.15 -11.44
C PRO A 221 -9.00 -10.86 -11.09
N ILE A 222 -8.92 -9.86 -11.96
CA ILE A 222 -9.54 -8.55 -11.84
C ILE A 222 -10.42 -8.31 -13.06
N THR A 223 -11.66 -7.89 -12.82
CA THR A 223 -12.64 -7.58 -13.86
C THR A 223 -13.66 -6.58 -13.34
N GLY A 224 -14.64 -6.23 -14.17
CA GLY A 224 -15.79 -5.45 -13.75
C GLY A 224 -16.92 -5.44 -14.75
N TRP A 225 -18.04 -4.90 -14.30
CA TRP A 225 -19.28 -4.85 -15.03
C TRP A 225 -19.95 -3.49 -14.85
N VAL A 226 -20.56 -3.01 -15.91
CA VAL A 226 -21.41 -1.83 -15.91
C VAL A 226 -22.84 -2.25 -16.17
N THR A 227 -23.72 -1.94 -15.23
CA THR A 227 -25.16 -1.99 -15.47
C THR A 227 -25.58 -0.70 -16.17
N TYR A 228 -26.38 -0.80 -17.22
CA TYR A 228 -26.88 0.40 -17.87
C TYR A 228 -27.70 1.24 -16.89
N SER A 229 -27.39 2.52 -16.76
CA SER A 229 -28.21 3.51 -16.06
C SER A 229 -28.02 4.89 -16.67
N THR A 230 -29.07 5.70 -16.58
CA THR A 230 -29.05 7.14 -16.89
C THR A 230 -29.17 8.01 -15.64
N ASN A 231 -29.31 7.41 -14.46
CA ASN A 231 -29.42 8.12 -13.19
C ASN A 231 -28.02 8.26 -12.57
N PRO A 232 -27.50 9.49 -12.42
CA PRO A 232 -26.18 9.71 -11.82
C PRO A 232 -26.11 9.40 -10.31
N ASN A 233 -27.24 9.06 -9.68
CA ASN A 233 -27.26 8.56 -8.30
C ASN A 233 -27.13 7.02 -8.23
N ASP A 234 -27.15 6.33 -9.36
CA ASP A 234 -26.94 4.89 -9.39
C ASP A 234 -25.44 4.59 -9.51
N ASP A 235 -24.90 3.88 -8.53
CA ASP A 235 -23.54 3.31 -8.61
C ASP A 235 -23.56 2.12 -9.59
N ASN A 236 -23.58 2.43 -10.89
CA ASN A 236 -23.78 1.48 -11.97
C ASN A 236 -22.50 0.74 -12.41
N VAL A 237 -21.33 1.14 -11.89
CA VAL A 237 -20.01 0.57 -12.18
C VAL A 237 -19.54 -0.29 -11.02
N GLY A 238 -19.27 -1.57 -11.31
CA GLY A 238 -18.62 -2.49 -10.40
C GLY A 238 -17.25 -2.92 -10.93
N PHE A 239 -16.21 -2.87 -10.10
CA PHE A 239 -14.86 -3.32 -10.48
C PHE A 239 -14.17 -4.02 -9.30
N TRP A 240 -13.70 -5.26 -9.47
CA TRP A 240 -13.36 -6.14 -8.36
C TRP A 240 -12.20 -7.10 -8.66
N ALA A 241 -11.59 -7.60 -7.58
CA ALA A 241 -10.80 -8.83 -7.60
C ALA A 241 -11.71 -10.04 -7.35
N ALA A 242 -11.38 -11.18 -7.94
CA ALA A 242 -12.20 -12.37 -7.91
C ALA A 242 -11.44 -13.63 -7.48
N SER A 243 -12.19 -14.57 -6.91
CA SER A 243 -11.77 -15.93 -6.60
C SER A 243 -12.83 -16.89 -7.15
N SER A 244 -12.41 -18.05 -7.66
CA SER A 244 -13.31 -19.13 -8.03
C SER A 244 -13.80 -19.95 -6.82
N GLN A 245 -13.24 -19.70 -5.65
CA GLN A 245 -13.51 -20.40 -4.40
C GLN A 245 -13.86 -19.42 -3.27
N LEU A 246 -14.57 -19.91 -2.27
CA LEU A 246 -14.79 -19.18 -1.02
C LEU A 246 -13.44 -18.91 -0.35
N MET A 247 -13.11 -17.63 -0.17
CA MET A 247 -11.94 -17.25 0.62
C MET A 247 -12.35 -17.17 2.10
N THR A 248 -11.54 -17.75 2.99
CA THR A 248 -11.77 -17.71 4.44
C THR A 248 -10.99 -16.61 5.15
N ALA A 249 -9.96 -16.07 4.51
CA ALA A 249 -9.23 -14.90 4.98
C ALA A 249 -8.57 -14.16 3.80
N TRP A 250 -8.48 -12.84 3.88
CA TRP A 250 -7.78 -12.00 2.92
C TRP A 250 -7.40 -10.65 3.51
N SER A 251 -6.57 -9.90 2.80
CA SER A 251 -6.23 -8.52 3.13
C SER A 251 -5.92 -7.72 1.87
N TYR A 252 -5.95 -6.39 1.99
CA TYR A 252 -5.56 -5.45 0.95
C TYR A 252 -5.33 -4.06 1.55
N SER A 253 -4.64 -3.18 0.83
CA SER A 253 -4.64 -1.75 1.14
C SER A 253 -5.58 -0.99 0.20
N VAL A 254 -6.14 0.10 0.70
CA VAL A 254 -6.90 1.09 -0.05
C VAL A 254 -6.10 2.39 -0.03
N ARG A 255 -5.83 2.97 -1.18
CA ARG A 255 -5.30 4.33 -1.32
C ARG A 255 -6.36 5.19 -2.00
N VAL A 256 -6.64 6.36 -1.43
CA VAL A 256 -7.41 7.40 -2.10
C VAL A 256 -6.58 8.66 -2.27
N ALA A 257 -6.62 9.23 -3.46
CA ALA A 257 -5.79 10.37 -3.88
C ALA A 257 -6.45 11.08 -5.09
N PRO A 258 -6.01 12.30 -5.47
CA PRO A 258 -6.50 12.92 -6.70
C PRO A 258 -6.10 12.10 -7.93
N ASP A 259 -4.85 11.63 -7.96
CA ASP A 259 -4.28 10.93 -9.10
C ASP A 259 -4.02 9.45 -8.82
N ARG A 260 -4.10 8.65 -9.90
CA ARG A 260 -3.69 7.24 -9.87
C ARG A 260 -2.19 7.11 -9.63
N ALA A 261 -1.79 5.97 -9.07
CA ALA A 261 -0.42 5.58 -8.94
C ALA A 261 -0.08 4.44 -9.93
N TYR A 262 1.21 4.12 -10.03
CA TYR A 262 1.76 3.22 -11.03
C TYR A 262 2.61 2.13 -10.40
N ARG A 263 2.83 1.06 -11.17
CA ARG A 263 3.78 0.01 -10.84
C ARG A 263 5.12 0.30 -11.52
N LEU A 264 6.18 0.32 -10.74
CA LEU A 264 7.55 0.28 -11.25
C LEU A 264 8.08 -1.14 -11.17
N SER A 265 8.86 -1.51 -12.17
CA SER A 265 9.53 -2.80 -12.23
C SER A 265 10.81 -2.68 -13.04
N GLY A 266 11.71 -3.60 -12.79
CA GLY A 266 12.97 -3.77 -13.49
C GLY A 266 13.59 -5.08 -13.07
N GLN A 267 14.75 -5.36 -13.63
CA GLN A 267 15.56 -6.53 -13.31
C GLN A 267 16.81 -6.09 -12.57
N ILE A 268 17.10 -6.77 -11.46
CA ILE A 268 18.32 -6.57 -10.67
C ILE A 268 19.26 -7.73 -10.94
N THR A 269 20.45 -7.39 -11.42
CA THR A 269 21.58 -8.31 -11.48
C THR A 269 22.37 -8.21 -10.17
N LEU A 270 22.44 -9.32 -9.45
CA LEU A 270 23.26 -9.45 -8.25
C LEU A 270 24.65 -9.94 -8.68
N GLU A 271 25.69 -9.10 -8.61
CA GLU A 271 27.03 -9.53 -9.03
C GLU A 271 27.51 -10.71 -8.16
N HIS A 272 28.15 -11.68 -8.82
CA HIS A 272 28.78 -12.86 -8.20
C HIS A 272 27.85 -13.76 -7.37
N TRP A 273 26.53 -13.59 -7.49
CA TRP A 273 25.55 -14.49 -6.89
C TRP A 273 25.28 -15.70 -7.80
N GLN A 274 25.55 -16.89 -7.30
CA GLN A 274 25.32 -18.17 -7.98
C GLN A 274 23.98 -18.80 -7.60
N GLY A 275 23.46 -18.47 -6.41
CA GLY A 275 22.16 -18.92 -5.95
C GLY A 275 20.99 -18.37 -6.77
N SER A 276 19.78 -18.85 -6.50
CA SER A 276 18.57 -18.25 -7.06
C SER A 276 18.38 -16.83 -6.50
N PRO A 277 18.11 -15.80 -7.34
CA PRO A 277 17.70 -14.49 -6.84
C PRO A 277 16.34 -14.51 -6.13
N ALA A 278 15.52 -15.55 -6.34
CA ALA A 278 14.16 -15.61 -5.79
C ALA A 278 14.16 -15.43 -4.26
N GLY A 279 13.37 -14.46 -3.78
CA GLY A 279 13.25 -14.17 -2.35
C GLY A 279 14.34 -13.27 -1.79
N GLN A 280 15.39 -12.93 -2.55
CA GLN A 280 16.40 -11.97 -2.09
C GLN A 280 15.75 -10.62 -1.77
N PRO A 281 15.91 -10.09 -0.55
CA PRO A 281 15.30 -8.83 -0.16
C PRO A 281 16.13 -7.66 -0.69
N ILE A 282 15.45 -6.75 -1.37
CA ILE A 282 16.02 -5.50 -1.86
C ILE A 282 15.31 -4.36 -1.14
N ARG A 283 16.09 -3.55 -0.42
CA ARG A 283 15.61 -2.31 0.17
C ARG A 283 15.55 -1.25 -0.94
N VAL A 284 14.34 -0.77 -1.20
CA VAL A 284 14.03 0.26 -2.20
C VAL A 284 13.70 1.56 -1.48
N GLU A 285 14.43 2.61 -1.80
CA GLU A 285 14.17 3.97 -1.34
C GLU A 285 13.77 4.85 -2.52
N VAL A 286 12.78 5.71 -2.31
CA VAL A 286 12.30 6.65 -3.32
C VAL A 286 12.44 8.06 -2.77
N TYR A 287 13.13 8.90 -3.55
CA TYR A 287 13.36 10.32 -3.27
C TYR A 287 12.78 11.17 -4.40
N PRO A 288 12.33 12.40 -4.16
CA PRO A 288 12.15 13.37 -5.23
C PRO A 288 13.49 13.54 -5.95
N ALA A 289 13.47 13.65 -7.28
CA ALA A 289 14.72 13.77 -8.05
C ALA A 289 15.60 14.93 -7.56
N GLY A 290 16.87 14.63 -7.27
CA GLY A 290 17.86 15.59 -6.76
C GLY A 290 17.66 16.00 -5.29
N SER A 291 16.70 15.42 -4.56
CA SER A 291 16.44 15.74 -3.16
C SER A 291 16.91 14.61 -2.24
N PRO A 292 17.54 14.93 -1.09
CA PRO A 292 17.90 13.92 -0.09
C PRO A 292 16.72 13.49 0.80
N ASN A 293 15.54 14.09 0.62
CA ASN A 293 14.38 13.83 1.49
C ASN A 293 13.69 12.53 1.08
N LEU A 294 13.83 11.50 1.90
CA LEU A 294 13.18 10.20 1.68
C LEU A 294 11.65 10.33 1.69
N LEU A 295 10.99 9.89 0.61
CA LEU A 295 9.51 9.83 0.54
C LEU A 295 8.97 8.48 0.99
N ARG A 296 9.65 7.41 0.59
CA ARG A 296 9.20 6.03 0.80
C ARG A 296 10.39 5.09 0.89
N VAL A 297 10.30 4.14 1.81
CA VAL A 297 11.19 2.98 1.88
C VAL A 297 10.33 1.73 1.93
N GLU A 298 10.71 0.69 1.19
CA GLU A 298 10.06 -0.61 1.18
C GLU A 298 11.10 -1.70 0.92
N THR A 299 10.90 -2.90 1.46
CA THR A 299 11.69 -4.08 1.07
C THR A 299 10.87 -4.91 0.11
N VAL A 300 11.41 -5.14 -1.09
CA VAL A 300 10.79 -6.00 -2.11
C VAL A 300 11.58 -7.30 -2.23
N ALA A 301 10.90 -8.40 -2.53
CA ALA A 301 11.56 -9.66 -2.83
C ALA A 301 11.76 -9.81 -4.34
N LEU A 302 12.95 -10.22 -4.76
CA LEU A 302 13.21 -10.55 -6.16
C LEU A 302 12.48 -11.84 -6.58
N GLN A 303 12.11 -11.90 -7.86
CA GLN A 303 11.70 -13.13 -8.52
C GLN A 303 12.93 -13.95 -8.97
N ALA A 304 12.71 -15.18 -9.40
CA ALA A 304 13.80 -16.09 -9.82
C ALA A 304 14.65 -15.56 -10.98
N ASP A 305 14.09 -14.67 -11.80
CA ASP A 305 14.79 -13.99 -12.89
C ASP A 305 15.40 -12.63 -12.47
N GLY A 306 15.37 -12.29 -11.18
CA GLY A 306 15.85 -11.01 -10.65
C GLY A 306 14.86 -9.85 -10.83
N ARG A 307 13.64 -10.08 -11.31
CA ARG A 307 12.63 -9.00 -11.40
C ARG A 307 12.12 -8.59 -10.03
N TYR A 308 11.81 -7.30 -9.89
CA TYR A 308 11.14 -6.74 -8.72
C TYR A 308 9.97 -5.85 -9.11
N PHE A 309 9.08 -5.58 -8.15
CA PHE A 309 7.91 -4.74 -8.34
C PHE A 309 7.73 -3.80 -7.17
N LEU A 310 7.58 -2.51 -7.46
CA LEU A 310 7.16 -1.49 -6.51
C LEU A 310 5.81 -0.94 -6.95
N TYR A 311 4.79 -1.08 -6.11
CA TYR A 311 3.41 -0.69 -6.44
C TYR A 311 3.04 0.67 -5.84
N GLN A 312 1.98 1.29 -6.37
CA GLN A 312 1.43 2.55 -5.86
C GLN A 312 2.48 3.69 -5.80
N VAL A 313 3.29 3.84 -6.86
CA VAL A 313 4.19 4.99 -7.01
C VAL A 313 3.45 6.11 -7.74
N PRO A 314 3.19 7.28 -7.11
CA PRO A 314 2.52 8.39 -7.77
C PRO A 314 3.28 8.90 -9.01
N ALA A 315 2.60 9.65 -9.87
CA ALA A 315 3.29 10.35 -10.96
C ALA A 315 4.33 11.34 -10.41
N GLY A 316 5.48 11.44 -11.07
CA GLY A 316 6.55 12.33 -10.63
C GLY A 316 7.91 11.95 -11.23
N VAL A 317 8.96 12.64 -10.79
CA VAL A 317 10.34 12.32 -11.13
C VAL A 317 11.09 12.01 -9.84
N TYR A 318 11.73 10.84 -9.81
CA TYR A 318 12.32 10.28 -8.60
C TYR A 318 13.77 9.85 -8.80
N ASP A 319 14.55 9.88 -7.73
CA ASP A 319 15.75 9.06 -7.61
C ASP A 319 15.37 7.79 -6.83
N VAL A 320 15.63 6.61 -7.42
CA VAL A 320 15.27 5.31 -6.83
C VAL A 320 16.54 4.59 -6.43
N ALA A 321 16.73 4.37 -5.14
CA ALA A 321 17.86 3.63 -4.63
C ALA A 321 17.49 2.18 -4.33
N LEU A 322 18.38 1.27 -4.68
CA LEU A 322 18.24 -0.17 -4.56
C LEU A 322 19.45 -0.70 -3.79
N GLN A 323 19.22 -1.40 -2.70
CA GLN A 323 20.28 -1.96 -1.85
C GLN A 323 19.93 -3.40 -1.48
N GLY A 324 20.87 -4.31 -1.71
CA GLY A 324 20.77 -5.71 -1.27
C GLY A 324 21.29 -5.87 0.17
N THR A 325 21.37 -7.10 0.66
CA THR A 325 21.86 -7.37 2.02
C THR A 325 23.37 -7.25 2.16
N HIS A 326 24.12 -7.68 1.15
CA HIS A 326 25.59 -7.58 1.08
C HIS A 326 26.09 -6.95 -0.23
N TRP A 327 25.20 -6.21 -0.91
CA TRP A 327 25.53 -5.48 -2.12
C TRP A 327 25.41 -3.98 -1.90
N LEU A 328 26.37 -3.23 -2.45
CA LEU A 328 26.39 -1.78 -2.44
C LEU A 328 25.12 -1.19 -3.03
N ARG A 329 24.67 -0.09 -2.41
CA ARG A 329 23.52 0.70 -2.85
C ARG A 329 23.77 1.28 -4.25
N LYS A 330 22.77 1.17 -5.11
CA LYS A 330 22.74 1.77 -6.45
C LYS A 330 21.58 2.74 -6.57
N VAL A 331 21.83 3.95 -7.09
CA VAL A 331 20.78 4.95 -7.36
C VAL A 331 20.53 5.04 -8.86
N VAL A 332 19.29 4.79 -9.27
CA VAL A 332 18.82 5.17 -10.60
C VAL A 332 18.19 6.56 -10.51
N ARG A 333 18.86 7.55 -11.11
CA ARG A 333 18.49 8.97 -11.00
C ARG A 333 17.45 9.37 -12.05
N SER A 334 16.65 10.39 -11.72
CA SER A 334 15.73 11.06 -12.65
C SER A 334 14.74 10.12 -13.36
N VAL A 335 14.23 9.12 -12.64
CA VAL A 335 13.20 8.18 -13.10
C VAL A 335 11.88 8.92 -13.25
N SER A 336 11.42 9.13 -14.49
CA SER A 336 10.14 9.77 -14.78
C SER A 336 8.99 8.75 -14.77
N VAL A 337 8.07 8.91 -13.82
CA VAL A 337 6.89 8.07 -13.63
C VAL A 337 5.67 8.82 -14.14
N ASN A 338 5.23 8.50 -15.35
CA ASN A 338 3.96 8.98 -15.93
C ASN A 338 3.05 7.83 -16.37
N ASP A 339 3.59 6.61 -16.40
CA ASP A 339 2.88 5.36 -16.57
C ASP A 339 3.63 4.25 -15.82
N CYS A 340 3.16 3.01 -15.92
CA CYS A 340 3.93 1.84 -15.49
C CYS A 340 5.32 1.82 -16.15
N LEU A 341 6.36 1.59 -15.35
CA LEU A 341 7.73 1.39 -15.83
C LEU A 341 8.14 -0.08 -15.70
N MET A 342 8.74 -0.63 -16.75
CA MET A 342 9.14 -2.05 -16.80
C MET A 342 10.65 -2.30 -16.84
N ASN A 343 11.45 -1.25 -17.08
CA ASN A 343 12.88 -1.37 -17.37
C ASN A 343 13.75 -0.57 -16.39
N LEU A 344 13.35 -0.50 -15.12
CA LEU A 344 14.16 0.14 -14.06
C LEU A 344 15.28 -0.81 -13.60
N ASN A 345 16.17 -1.15 -14.52
CA ASN A 345 17.18 -2.18 -14.28
C ASN A 345 18.36 -1.64 -13.48
N ALA A 346 18.98 -2.51 -12.68
CA ALA A 346 20.18 -2.17 -11.92
C ALA A 346 21.11 -3.38 -11.80
N THR A 347 22.38 -3.09 -11.54
CA THR A 347 23.39 -4.08 -11.15
C THR A 347 23.93 -3.67 -9.80
N LEU A 348 23.86 -4.58 -8.83
CA LEU A 348 24.34 -4.33 -7.48
C LEU A 348 25.70 -5.02 -7.30
N ILE A 349 26.67 -4.26 -6.81
CA ILE A 349 28.05 -4.72 -6.62
C ILE A 349 28.13 -5.42 -5.27
N ASN A 350 28.59 -6.66 -5.26
CA ASN A 350 28.70 -7.51 -4.07
C ASN A 350 29.94 -7.14 -3.24
N GLY A 351 29.91 -7.40 -1.93
CA GLY A 351 31.06 -7.29 -1.03
C GLY A 351 30.85 -6.38 0.19
N ASP A 352 29.70 -5.72 0.31
CA ASP A 352 29.33 -4.86 1.46
C ASP A 352 28.70 -5.71 2.57
N VAL A 353 29.50 -6.59 3.16
CA VAL A 353 29.03 -7.65 4.08
C VAL A 353 28.44 -7.06 5.35
N ASN A 354 28.94 -5.91 5.79
CA ASN A 354 28.49 -5.26 7.02
C ASN A 354 27.31 -4.27 6.78
N GLY A 355 27.02 -3.91 5.53
CA GLY A 355 25.89 -3.06 5.11
C GLY A 355 26.12 -1.56 5.30
N ASP A 356 27.35 -1.09 5.47
CA ASP A 356 27.70 0.33 5.66
C ASP A 356 27.91 1.10 4.35
N ASN A 357 27.65 0.43 3.22
CA ASN A 357 27.73 0.96 1.86
C ASN A 357 29.17 1.25 1.40
N ARG A 358 30.16 0.58 1.99
CA ARG A 358 31.56 0.51 1.53
C ARG A 358 32.00 -0.95 1.49
N ILE A 359 33.08 -1.20 0.75
CA ILE A 359 33.74 -2.51 0.72
C ILE A 359 35.16 -2.28 1.23
N ASP A 360 35.42 -2.66 2.47
CA ASP A 360 36.73 -2.44 3.11
C ASP A 360 37.17 -3.62 4.00
N ASP A 361 38.12 -3.36 4.89
CA ASP A 361 38.71 -4.38 5.76
C ASP A 361 37.71 -4.87 6.81
N ALA A 362 36.69 -4.09 7.16
CA ALA A 362 35.62 -4.55 8.03
C ALA A 362 34.79 -5.65 7.37
N ASP A 363 34.51 -5.54 6.07
CA ASP A 363 33.82 -6.59 5.30
C ASP A 363 34.69 -7.83 5.14
N LEU A 364 35.98 -7.64 4.87
CA LEU A 364 36.94 -8.73 4.78
C LEU A 364 37.02 -9.53 6.09
N LEU A 365 37.04 -8.83 7.23
CA LEU A 365 37.07 -9.46 8.55
C LEU A 365 35.79 -10.24 8.85
N ARG A 366 34.62 -9.81 8.36
CA ARG A 366 33.38 -10.58 8.49
C ARG A 366 33.53 -11.96 7.88
N VAL A 367 33.97 -12.03 6.61
CA VAL A 367 34.20 -13.29 5.89
C VAL A 367 35.24 -14.16 6.62
N LEU A 368 36.37 -13.57 7.03
CA LEU A 368 37.44 -14.30 7.70
C LEU A 368 37.03 -14.91 9.07
N PHE A 369 36.18 -14.23 9.84
CA PHE A 369 35.74 -14.73 11.16
C PHE A 369 34.86 -15.98 11.08
N VAL A 370 34.25 -16.25 9.93
CA VAL A 370 33.40 -17.42 9.70
C VAL A 370 33.89 -18.30 8.57
N PHE A 371 35.15 -18.13 8.15
CA PHE A 371 35.77 -18.90 7.07
C PHE A 371 35.68 -20.41 7.32
N GLY A 372 35.26 -21.16 6.30
CA GLY A 372 35.05 -22.60 6.33
C GLY A 372 33.69 -23.03 6.90
N ARG A 373 32.83 -22.11 7.37
CA ARG A 373 31.46 -22.45 7.75
C ARG A 373 30.65 -22.86 6.53
N THR A 374 29.66 -23.72 6.77
CA THR A 374 28.73 -24.22 5.76
C THR A 374 27.31 -24.18 6.29
N GLY A 375 26.34 -23.99 5.41
CA GLY A 375 24.92 -24.01 5.75
C GLY A 375 24.13 -22.98 4.97
N SER A 376 22.85 -22.88 5.29
CA SER A 376 21.99 -21.81 4.78
C SER A 376 22.08 -20.57 5.66
N SER A 377 21.80 -19.39 5.10
CA SER A 377 21.66 -18.13 5.84
C SER A 377 22.95 -17.64 6.51
N LEU A 378 24.09 -17.79 5.82
CA LEU A 378 25.35 -17.14 6.17
C LEU A 378 25.44 -15.82 5.37
N PRO A 379 25.35 -14.63 6.00
CA PRO A 379 25.51 -13.37 5.28
C PRO A 379 26.86 -13.22 4.58
N GLU A 380 27.88 -13.94 5.10
CA GLU A 380 29.24 -13.97 4.57
C GLU A 380 29.46 -14.97 3.43
N ASP A 381 28.46 -15.81 3.12
CA ASP A 381 28.40 -16.61 1.88
C ASP A 381 27.84 -15.69 0.78
N LEU A 382 28.75 -14.96 0.15
CA LEU A 382 28.46 -13.88 -0.79
C LEU A 382 28.09 -14.41 -2.16
N ASN A 383 28.58 -15.60 -2.51
CA ASN A 383 28.26 -16.23 -3.77
C ASN A 383 26.99 -17.12 -3.69
N GLY A 384 26.57 -17.51 -2.49
CA GLY A 384 25.36 -18.30 -2.24
C GLY A 384 25.49 -19.79 -2.50
N ASP A 385 26.70 -20.37 -2.47
CA ASP A 385 26.96 -21.78 -2.72
C ASP A 385 26.82 -22.68 -1.47
N GLY A 386 26.57 -22.07 -0.30
CA GLY A 386 26.36 -22.74 0.97
C GLY A 386 27.63 -22.94 1.78
N ARG A 387 28.76 -22.34 1.39
CA ARG A 387 30.04 -22.38 2.08
C ARG A 387 30.67 -20.99 2.08
N VAL A 388 31.29 -20.61 3.20
CA VAL A 388 32.14 -19.42 3.26
C VAL A 388 33.58 -19.84 3.01
N ASP A 389 34.15 -19.46 1.87
CA ASP A 389 35.53 -19.82 1.53
C ASP A 389 36.28 -18.72 0.76
N ASP A 390 37.33 -19.11 0.03
CA ASP A 390 38.18 -18.19 -0.71
C ASP A 390 37.43 -17.52 -1.87
N ALA A 391 36.36 -18.13 -2.39
CA ALA A 391 35.51 -17.49 -3.40
C ALA A 391 34.84 -16.21 -2.84
N ASP A 392 34.30 -16.26 -1.62
CA ASP A 392 33.70 -15.09 -0.96
C ASP A 392 34.74 -14.04 -0.59
N LEU A 393 35.90 -14.49 -0.12
CA LEU A 393 37.03 -13.60 0.16
C LEU A 393 37.44 -12.82 -1.10
N LEU A 394 37.52 -13.48 -2.25
CA LEU A 394 37.88 -12.86 -3.51
C LEU A 394 36.82 -11.86 -4.01
N ILE A 395 35.54 -12.06 -3.70
CA ILE A 395 34.48 -11.09 -4.00
C ILE A 395 34.78 -9.75 -3.30
N VAL A 396 35.09 -9.78 -2.00
CA VAL A 396 35.44 -8.58 -1.22
C VAL A 396 36.73 -7.96 -1.75
N LEU A 397 37.80 -8.76 -1.90
CA LEU A 397 39.12 -8.25 -2.30
C LEU A 397 39.13 -7.62 -3.70
N PHE A 398 38.42 -8.19 -4.66
CA PHE A 398 38.34 -7.64 -6.02
C PHE A 398 37.43 -6.40 -6.14
N ARG A 399 36.74 -6.02 -5.05
CA ARG A 399 35.89 -4.84 -4.96
C ARG A 399 36.30 -3.91 -3.81
N PHE A 400 37.47 -4.14 -3.22
CA PHE A 400 37.98 -3.36 -2.11
C PHE A 400 38.12 -1.87 -2.48
N GLY A 401 37.65 -0.99 -1.59
CA GLY A 401 37.63 0.46 -1.80
C GLY A 401 36.44 1.00 -2.59
N HIS A 402 35.54 0.14 -3.08
CA HIS A 402 34.29 0.61 -3.68
C HIS A 402 33.34 1.17 -2.60
N SER A 403 32.47 2.09 -3.02
CA SER A 403 31.39 2.63 -2.20
C SER A 403 30.12 2.71 -3.05
N GLY A 404 28.98 2.51 -2.41
CA GLY A 404 27.69 2.67 -3.07
C GLY A 404 27.31 4.14 -3.24
N GLU A 405 26.24 4.36 -3.98
CA GLU A 405 25.75 5.69 -4.37
C GLU A 405 24.84 6.35 -3.36
#